data_AF-A0AAX0L401-F1
#
_entry.id   AF-A0AAX0L401-F1
#
_cell.length_a   1.000
_cell.length_b   1.000
_cell.length_c   1.000
_cell.angle_alpha   90.00
_cell.angle_beta   90.00
_cell.angle_gamma   90.00
#
_symmetry.space_group_name_H-M   'P 1'
#
loop_
_entity.id
_entity.type
_entity.pdbx_description
1 polymer ?
#
loop_
_entity_poly.entity_id
_entity_poly.type
_entity_poly.pdbx_seq_one_letter_code
_entity_poly.pdbx_strand_id
1 'polypeptide(L)'
;MEALISQNIEVLDFLKARFERDQEMVGRLADEADPLKAMGLWGEFWQRTASDYATEMSKLATSMTSIAERAVRTATEEGEAIAKATSGK
;
A
#
# COMPACT_ATOMS: atom_id res chain seq x y z
N MET A 1 -2.68 -15.99 -6.32
CA MET A 1 -1.62 -16.04 -5.30
C MET A 1 -0.47 -15.10 -5.66
N GLU A 2 0.03 -15.13 -6.89
CA GLU A 2 1.06 -14.20 -7.40
C GLU A 2 0.73 -12.71 -7.18
N ALA A 3 -0.48 -12.26 -7.56
CA ALA A 3 -0.90 -10.86 -7.34
C ALA A 3 -0.89 -10.43 -5.86
N LEU A 4 -1.15 -11.37 -4.94
CA LEU A 4 -1.17 -11.11 -3.50
C LEU A 4 0.26 -11.01 -2.95
N ILE A 5 1.17 -11.85 -3.47
CA ILE A 5 2.61 -11.79 -3.15
C ILE A 5 3.21 -10.49 -3.70
N SER A 6 2.93 -10.12 -4.95
CA SER A 6 3.39 -8.85 -5.53
C SER A 6 2.91 -7.64 -4.71
N GLN A 7 1.65 -7.66 -4.24
CA GLN A 7 1.15 -6.59 -3.38
C GLN A 7 1.89 -6.51 -2.04
N ASN A 8 2.24 -7.65 -1.44
CA ASN A 8 3.03 -7.66 -0.20
C ASN A 8 4.45 -7.12 -0.44
N ILE A 9 5.08 -7.43 -1.58
CA ILE A 9 6.39 -6.89 -1.93
C ILE A 9 6.32 -5.36 -2.03
N GLU A 10 5.32 -4.81 -2.73
CA GLU A 10 5.15 -3.36 -2.87
C GLU A 10 4.99 -2.66 -1.50
N VAL A 11 4.19 -3.23 -0.60
CA VAL A 11 4.00 -2.69 0.76
C VAL A 11 5.31 -2.74 1.55
N LEU A 12 6.08 -3.82 1.45
CA LEU A 12 7.37 -3.94 2.13
C LEU A 12 8.40 -2.94 1.60
N ASP A 13 8.42 -2.71 0.29
CA ASP A 13 9.28 -1.70 -0.33
C ASP A 13 8.90 -0.29 0.12
N PHE A 14 7.60 0.01 0.22
CA PHE A 14 7.12 1.25 0.82
C PHE A 14 7.59 1.42 2.26
N LEU A 15 7.42 0.39 3.11
CA LEU A 15 7.81 0.46 4.52
C LEU A 15 9.31 0.69 4.68
N LYS A 16 10.12 0.01 3.87
CA LYS A 16 11.57 0.21 3.84
C LYS A 16 11.92 1.65 3.46
N ALA A 17 11.40 2.15 2.34
CA ALA A 17 11.68 3.50 1.87
C ALA A 17 11.19 4.58 2.87
N ARG A 18 10.06 4.32 3.55
CA ARG A 18 9.54 5.22 4.60
C ARG A 18 10.46 5.23 5.80
N PHE A 19 10.95 4.07 6.25
CA PHE A 19 11.87 3.98 7.37
C PHE A 19 13.20 4.71 7.09
N GLU A 20 13.76 4.57 5.88
CA GLU A 20 14.98 5.30 5.49
C GLU A 20 14.79 6.83 5.57
N ARG A 21 13.63 7.34 5.11
CA ARG A 21 13.28 8.77 5.25
C ARG A 21 13.07 9.20 6.70
N ASP A 22 12.50 8.33 7.54
CA ASP A 22 12.35 8.60 8.97
C ASP A 22 13.69 8.81 9.63
N GLN A 23 14.65 7.93 9.35
CA GLN A 23 15.99 8.04 9.89
C GLN A 23 16.68 9.33 9.45
N GLU A 24 16.57 9.70 8.17
CA GLU A 24 17.11 10.97 7.67
C GLU A 24 16.51 12.18 8.41
N MET A 25 15.19 12.20 8.57
CA MET A 25 14.49 13.33 9.19
C MET A 25 14.75 13.44 10.69
N VAL A 26 14.86 12.30 11.38
CA VAL A 26 15.29 12.25 12.78
C VAL A 26 16.73 12.73 12.92
N GLY A 27 17.62 12.36 12.00
CA GLY A 27 18.99 12.90 11.95
C GLY A 27 19.01 14.42 11.84
N ARG A 28 18.23 14.98 10.90
CA ARG A 28 18.08 16.44 10.73
C ARG A 28 17.53 17.12 11.98
N LEU A 29 16.58 16.50 12.67
CA LEU A 29 16.04 17.01 13.93
C LEU A 29 17.08 17.00 15.06
N ALA A 30 17.92 15.96 15.12
CA ALA A 30 18.97 15.84 16.14
C ALA A 30 20.09 16.87 15.95
N ASP A 31 20.38 17.24 14.70
CA ASP A 31 21.44 18.20 14.35
C ASP A 31 20.98 19.67 14.40
N GLU A 32 19.67 19.94 14.49
CA GLU A 32 19.12 21.30 14.46
C GLU A 32 19.09 21.93 15.86
N ALA A 33 19.88 22.99 16.04
CA ALA A 33 19.99 23.71 17.30
C ALA A 33 18.94 24.83 17.47
N ASP A 34 18.34 25.31 16.37
CA ASP A 34 17.29 26.33 16.40
C ASP A 34 15.92 25.69 16.72
N PRO A 35 15.30 25.99 17.88
CA PRO A 35 14.04 25.39 18.28
C PRO A 35 12.89 25.65 17.30
N LEU A 36 12.88 26.82 16.63
CA LEU A 36 11.82 27.14 15.67
C LEU A 36 11.94 26.30 14.39
N LYS A 37 13.18 26.07 13.93
CA LYS A 37 13.43 25.18 12.80
C LYS A 37 13.17 23.72 13.16
N ALA A 38 13.58 23.28 14.36
CA ALA A 38 13.29 21.93 14.85
C ALA A 38 11.78 21.68 14.92
N MET A 39 10.98 22.64 15.39
CA MET A 39 9.51 22.53 15.39
C MET A 39 8.94 22.47 13.96
N GLY A 40 9.52 23.20 13.01
CA GLY A 40 9.15 23.10 11.59
C GLY A 40 9.43 21.71 11.01
N LEU A 41 10.62 21.16 11.26
CA LEU A 41 11.02 19.80 10.84
C LEU A 41 10.11 18.73 11.47
N TRP A 42 9.74 18.91 12.74
CA TRP A 42 8.82 18.02 13.45
C TRP A 42 7.42 18.03 12.85
N GLY A 43 6.91 19.21 12.48
CA GLY A 43 5.64 19.34 11.76
C GLY A 43 5.69 18.67 10.38
N GLU A 44 6.77 18.92 9.63
CA GLU A 44 7.00 18.32 8.31
C GLU A 44 7.03 16.78 8.39
N PHE A 45 7.67 16.24 9.43
CA PHE A 45 7.71 14.81 9.70
C PHE A 45 6.32 14.19 9.80
N TRP A 46 5.46 14.74 10.65
CA TRP A 46 4.12 14.17 10.84
C TRP A 46 3.23 14.37 9.64
N GLN A 47 3.33 15.52 8.97
CA GLN A 47 2.56 15.79 7.76
C GLN A 47 2.93 14.79 6.65
N ARG A 48 4.24 14.58 6.40
CA ARG A 48 4.71 13.60 5.41
C ARG A 48 4.34 12.18 5.81
N THR A 49 4.52 11.82 7.08
CA THR A 49 4.13 10.49 7.61
C THR A 49 2.67 10.19 7.30
N ALA A 50 1.76 11.08 7.69
CA ALA A 50 0.34 10.89 7.48
C ALA A 50 0.00 10.78 5.99
N SER A 51 0.59 11.65 5.14
CA SER A 51 0.34 11.64 3.70
C SER A 51 0.83 10.37 3.00
N ASP A 52 2.05 9.92 3.35
CA ASP A 52 2.66 8.74 2.75
C ASP A 52 1.85 7.48 3.09
N TYR A 53 1.49 7.28 4.37
CA TYR A 53 0.67 6.15 4.79
C TYR A 53 -0.75 6.21 4.20
N ALA A 54 -1.38 7.38 4.14
CA ALA A 54 -2.70 7.52 3.51
C ALA A 54 -2.67 7.12 2.03
N THR A 55 -1.62 7.53 1.31
CA THR A 55 -1.43 7.19 -0.10
C THR A 55 -1.24 5.70 -0.27
N GLU A 56 -0.36 5.08 0.52
CA GLU A 56 -0.09 3.66 0.41
C GLU A 56 -1.31 2.80 0.77
N MET A 57 -2.03 3.17 1.84
CA MET A 57 -3.26 2.47 2.21
C MET A 57 -4.35 2.58 1.15
N SER A 58 -4.46 3.73 0.46
CA SER A 58 -5.37 3.88 -0.66
C SER A 58 -5.00 2.96 -1.82
N LYS A 59 -3.71 2.86 -2.16
CA LYS A 59 -3.25 1.93 -3.21
C LYS A 59 -3.55 0.48 -2.84
N LEU A 60 -3.22 0.08 -1.62
CA LEU A 60 -3.46 -1.27 -1.13
C LEU A 60 -4.95 -1.62 -1.20
N ALA A 61 -5.83 -0.70 -0.75
CA ALA A 61 -7.27 -0.89 -0.83
C ALA A 61 -7.74 -1.09 -2.29
N THR A 62 -7.29 -0.25 -3.22
CA THR A 62 -7.62 -0.36 -4.65
C THR A 62 -7.16 -1.68 -5.24
N SER A 63 -5.93 -2.11 -4.94
CA SER A 63 -5.39 -3.39 -5.41
C SER A 63 -6.18 -4.58 -4.87
N MET A 64 -6.52 -4.57 -3.58
CA MET A 64 -7.30 -5.63 -2.95
C MET A 64 -8.72 -5.74 -3.53
N THR A 65 -9.37 -4.61 -3.81
CA THR A 65 -10.65 -4.59 -4.53
C THR A 65 -10.52 -5.21 -5.92
N SER A 66 -9.49 -4.87 -6.67
CA SER A 66 -9.27 -5.46 -8.00
C SER A 66 -9.01 -6.97 -7.96
N ILE A 67 -8.27 -7.45 -6.96
CA ILE A 67 -8.03 -8.88 -6.75
C ILE A 67 -9.35 -9.60 -6.45
N ALA A 68 -10.18 -9.04 -5.56
CA ALA A 68 -11.49 -9.60 -5.22
C ALA A 68 -12.43 -9.65 -6.43
N GLU A 69 -12.52 -8.58 -7.21
CA GLU A 69 -13.32 -8.51 -8.44
C GLU A 69 -12.89 -9.56 -9.46
N ARG A 70 -11.58 -9.75 -9.66
CA ARG A 70 -11.04 -10.77 -10.56
C ARG A 70 -11.39 -12.18 -10.08
N ALA A 71 -11.31 -12.44 -8.78
CA ALA A 71 -11.67 -13.73 -8.21
C ALA A 71 -13.16 -14.04 -8.39
N VAL A 72 -14.04 -13.08 -8.10
CA VAL A 72 -15.49 -13.23 -8.31
C VAL A 72 -15.80 -13.51 -9.78
N ARG A 73 -15.26 -12.70 -10.70
CA ARG A 73 -15.48 -12.87 -12.14
C ARG A 73 -15.02 -14.26 -12.61
N THR A 74 -13.84 -14.69 -12.20
CA THR A 74 -13.29 -16.02 -12.57
C THR A 74 -14.21 -17.14 -12.07
N ALA A 75 -14.67 -17.07 -10.83
CA ALA A 75 -15.59 -18.06 -10.28
C ALA A 75 -16.95 -18.09 -11.00
N THR A 76 -17.46 -16.93 -11.42
CA THR A 76 -18.68 -16.83 -12.23
C THR A 76 -18.49 -17.46 -13.62
N GLU A 77 -17.41 -17.11 -14.32
CA GLU A 77 -17.09 -17.65 -15.65
C GLU A 77 -16.90 -19.17 -15.61
N GLU A 78 -16.19 -19.69 -14.61
CA GLU A 78 -16.03 -21.13 -14.39
C GLU A 78 -17.37 -21.82 -14.09
N GLY A 79 -18.21 -21.20 -13.25
CA GLY A 79 -19.54 -21.71 -12.93
C GLY A 79 -20.47 -21.79 -14.14
N GLU A 80 -20.47 -20.76 -14.99
CA GLU A 80 -21.23 -20.72 -16.24
C GLU A 80 -20.74 -21.78 -17.25
N ALA A 81 -19.41 -21.94 -17.36
CA ALA A 81 -18.81 -22.96 -18.22
C ALA A 81 -19.20 -24.37 -17.80
N ILE A 82 -19.18 -24.66 -16.48
CA ILE A 82 -19.63 -25.94 -15.93
C ILE A 82 -21.12 -26.13 -16.20
N ALA A 83 -21.97 -25.14 -15.88
CA ALA A 83 -23.41 -25.24 -16.10
C ALA A 83 -23.77 -25.51 -17.57
N LYS A 84 -23.07 -24.87 -18.50
CA LYS A 84 -23.22 -25.11 -19.95
C LYS A 84 -22.76 -26.50 -20.37
N ALA A 85 -21.68 -27.03 -19.78
CA ALA A 85 -21.21 -28.38 -20.05
C ALA A 85 -22.17 -29.47 -19.53
N THR A 86 -22.84 -29.22 -18.39
CA THR A 86 -23.80 -30.18 -17.80
C THR A 86 -25.19 -30.13 -18.44
N SER A 87 -25.59 -28.99 -19.00
CA SER A 87 -26.89 -28.81 -19.69
C SER A 87 -26.90 -29.20 -21.16
N GLY A 88 -25.73 -29.50 -21.74
CA GLY A 88 -25.57 -29.96 -23.13
C GLY A 88 -25.54 -31.50 -23.31
N LYS A 89 -25.86 -32.28 -22.28
CA LYS A 89 -26.13 -33.73 -22.34
C LYS A 89 -27.62 -33.98 -22.16
#